data_AF-A0A7L3NBM6-F1
#
_entry.id   AF-A0A7L3NBM6-F1
#
_cell.length_a   1.000
_cell.length_b   1.000
_cell.length_c   1.000
_cell.angle_alpha   90.00
_cell.angle_beta   90.00
_cell.angle_gamma   90.00
#
_symmetry.space_group_name_H-M   'P 1'
#
loop_
_entity.id
_entity.type
_entity.pdbx_description
1 polymer ?
#
loop_
_entity_poly.entity_id
_entity_poly.type
_entity_poly.pdbx_seq_one_letter_code
_entity_poly.pdbx_strand_id
1 'polypeptide(L)'
;FKVFESNEESGHLTLTIVVSGHFFISQGRTVLEGFSLIDSHKWLKIVRRSESLLLCAQTKQNECRMFRVQFGGDSEEQMQQHCCSCVQKLAEYAPIQMPDDQSQQLCHSLSQVANSDNQPDETVLDSCRSLGERRSVTQLAQSVLSRKFEPHLMYQQSVWRAQELGPFIQLCLMDQNFPAFVEEVEKELKKLTEG
;
A
#
# COMPACT_ATOMS: atom_id res chain seq x y z
N PHE A 1 -19.60 -6.45 6.05
CA PHE A 1 -18.70 -5.35 5.66
C PHE A 1 -19.13 -4.08 6.37
N LYS A 2 -18.18 -3.30 6.90
CA LYS A 2 -18.49 -1.94 7.34
C LYS A 2 -18.50 -1.04 6.10
N VAL A 3 -19.60 -0.36 5.85
CA VAL A 3 -19.81 0.46 4.65
C VAL A 3 -19.67 1.93 5.00
N PHE A 4 -19.02 2.69 4.13
CA PHE A 4 -18.91 4.14 4.19
C PHE A 4 -19.41 4.69 2.87
N GLU A 5 -20.20 5.76 2.93
CA GLU A 5 -20.78 6.41 1.75
C GLU A 5 -20.45 7.89 1.78
N SER A 6 -20.25 8.47 0.58
CA SER A 6 -20.09 9.91 0.44
C SER A 6 -21.45 10.60 0.57
N ASN A 7 -21.58 11.50 1.54
CA ASN A 7 -22.77 12.35 1.68
C ASN A 7 -22.39 13.68 2.33
N GLU A 8 -23.33 14.62 2.39
CA GLU A 8 -23.09 15.98 2.92
C GLU A 8 -22.77 15.97 4.42
N GLU A 9 -23.33 15.03 5.19
CA GLU A 9 -23.17 14.96 6.65
C GLU A 9 -21.82 14.36 7.10
N SER A 10 -21.38 13.30 6.43
CA SER A 10 -20.16 12.55 6.76
C SER A 10 -18.95 12.95 5.91
N GLY A 11 -19.19 13.70 4.84
CA GLY A 11 -18.18 14.16 3.89
C GLY A 11 -17.90 13.16 2.77
N HIS A 12 -17.22 13.66 1.73
CA HIS A 12 -16.88 12.87 0.56
C HIS A 12 -15.74 11.89 0.85
N LEU A 13 -15.87 10.67 0.34
CA LEU A 13 -14.80 9.70 0.26
C LEU A 13 -13.84 10.08 -0.87
N THR A 14 -12.55 10.11 -0.58
CA THR A 14 -11.50 10.43 -1.54
C THR A 14 -10.43 9.36 -1.50
N LEU A 15 -10.18 8.74 -2.67
CA LEU A 15 -9.04 7.87 -2.92
C LEU A 15 -7.90 8.72 -3.47
N THR A 16 -6.74 8.67 -2.83
CA THR A 16 -5.55 9.43 -3.23
C THR A 16 -4.38 8.50 -3.45
N ILE A 17 -3.70 8.66 -4.58
CA ILE A 17 -2.42 8.02 -4.88
C ILE A 17 -1.39 9.14 -5.02
N VAL A 18 -0.42 9.18 -4.13
CA VAL A 18 0.67 10.17 -4.15
C VAL A 18 1.79 9.64 -5.04
N VAL A 19 2.52 10.53 -5.71
CA VAL A 19 3.63 10.19 -6.61
C VAL A 19 4.70 9.32 -5.94
N SER A 20 4.88 9.45 -4.62
CA SER A 20 5.76 8.60 -3.82
C SER A 20 5.28 7.14 -3.69
N GLY A 21 4.15 6.78 -4.29
CA GLY A 21 3.56 5.45 -4.24
C GLY A 21 2.72 5.18 -3.00
N HIS A 22 2.27 6.22 -2.27
CA HIS A 22 1.36 6.03 -1.13
C HIS A 22 -0.10 6.07 -1.56
N PHE A 23 -0.87 5.10 -1.08
CA PHE A 23 -2.30 4.96 -1.32
C PHE A 23 -3.08 5.29 -0.04
N PHE A 24 -4.13 6.10 -0.19
CA PHE A 24 -5.03 6.45 0.91
C PHE A 24 -6.49 6.42 0.48
N ILE A 25 -7.36 6.01 1.40
CA ILE A 25 -8.79 6.30 1.36
C ILE A 25 -9.10 7.14 2.58
N SER A 26 -9.72 8.29 2.37
CA SER A 26 -10.09 9.22 3.44
C SER A 26 -11.53 9.68 3.31
N GLN A 27 -12.12 10.05 4.43
CA GLN A 27 -13.42 10.71 4.51
C GLN A 27 -13.26 11.97 5.35
N GLY A 28 -13.36 13.14 4.70
CA GLY A 28 -13.04 14.42 5.32
C GLY A 28 -11.62 14.43 5.90
N ARG A 29 -11.48 14.51 7.22
CA ARG A 29 -10.19 14.52 7.94
C ARG A 29 -9.75 13.15 8.45
N THR A 30 -10.53 12.10 8.21
CA THR A 30 -10.28 10.76 8.74
C THR A 30 -9.71 9.87 7.64
N VAL A 31 -8.55 9.25 7.89
CA VAL A 31 -8.00 8.22 7.00
C VAL A 31 -8.62 6.87 7.37
N LEU A 32 -9.26 6.22 6.40
CA LEU A 32 -9.88 4.90 6.53
C LEU A 32 -8.90 3.79 6.19
N GLU A 33 -8.13 3.98 5.12
CA GLU A 33 -7.09 3.06 4.67
C GLU A 33 -5.85 3.85 4.24
N GLY A 34 -4.67 3.31 4.51
CA GLY A 34 -3.40 3.95 4.17
C GLY A 34 -2.25 2.96 4.14
N PHE A 35 -1.56 2.84 3.00
CA PHE A 35 -0.39 1.96 2.84
C PHE A 35 0.49 2.38 1.66
N SER A 36 1.69 1.80 1.58
CA SER A 36 2.59 1.95 0.43
C SER A 36 2.27 0.92 -0.65
N LEU A 37 2.24 1.35 -1.91
CA LEU A 37 2.14 0.49 -3.09
C LEU A 37 3.51 -0.06 -3.52
N ILE A 38 4.60 0.50 -3.00
CA ILE A 38 5.96 0.04 -3.32
C ILE A 38 6.13 -1.42 -2.85
N ASP A 39 6.54 -2.29 -3.78
CA ASP A 39 6.68 -3.73 -3.57
C ASP A 39 5.43 -4.44 -3.02
N SER A 40 4.24 -3.87 -3.27
CA SER A 40 3.02 -4.41 -2.69
C SER A 40 2.57 -5.73 -3.30
N HIS A 41 3.10 -6.13 -4.47
CA HIS A 41 2.73 -7.36 -5.17
C HIS A 41 2.87 -8.66 -4.34
N LYS A 42 3.68 -8.65 -3.28
CA LYS A 42 3.87 -9.81 -2.38
C LYS A 42 2.74 -9.99 -1.38
N TRP A 43 2.00 -8.93 -1.08
CA TRP A 43 1.04 -8.91 0.02
C TRP A 43 -0.28 -8.25 -0.35
N LEU A 44 -0.39 -7.52 -1.45
CA LEU A 44 -1.59 -6.84 -1.91
C LEU A 44 -2.00 -7.38 -3.27
N LYS A 45 -3.23 -7.87 -3.37
CA LYS A 45 -3.88 -8.23 -4.63
C LYS A 45 -4.98 -7.22 -4.92
N ILE A 46 -4.97 -6.66 -6.12
CA ILE A 46 -5.97 -5.70 -6.57
C ILE A 46 -6.70 -6.31 -7.75
N VAL A 47 -8.02 -6.37 -7.64
CA VAL A 47 -8.90 -6.97 -8.64
C VAL A 47 -9.92 -5.92 -9.07
N ARG A 48 -9.99 -5.65 -10.37
CA ARG A 48 -11.05 -4.80 -10.92
C ARG A 48 -12.30 -5.62 -11.22
N ARG A 49 -13.47 -5.07 -10.90
CA ARG A 49 -14.79 -5.60 -11.28
C ARG A 49 -15.66 -4.42 -11.70
N SER A 50 -15.84 -4.25 -13.01
CA SER A 50 -16.62 -3.13 -13.59
C SER A 50 -16.12 -1.74 -13.10
N GLU A 51 -16.96 -0.98 -12.41
CA GLU A 51 -16.73 0.33 -11.76
C GLU A 51 -16.23 0.22 -10.31
N SER A 52 -15.75 -0.96 -9.89
CA SER A 52 -15.23 -1.20 -8.55
C SER A 52 -13.86 -1.84 -8.53
N LEU A 53 -13.13 -1.61 -7.43
CA LEU A 53 -11.87 -2.26 -7.10
C LEU A 53 -12.02 -3.03 -5.80
N LEU A 54 -11.60 -4.30 -5.81
CA LEU A 54 -11.44 -5.12 -4.63
C LEU A 54 -9.96 -5.21 -4.30
N LEU A 55 -9.60 -4.83 -3.08
CA LEU A 55 -8.23 -4.88 -2.57
C LEU A 55 -8.16 -5.91 -1.46
N CYS A 56 -7.24 -6.86 -1.60
CA CYS A 56 -7.00 -7.94 -0.66
C CYS A 56 -5.57 -7.84 -0.16
N ALA A 57 -5.39 -7.36 1.07
CA ALA A 57 -4.12 -7.25 1.76
C ALA A 57 -3.88 -8.46 2.66
N GLN A 58 -2.93 -9.30 2.28
CA GLN A 58 -2.43 -10.44 3.04
C GLN A 58 -1.35 -9.97 4.03
N THR A 59 -1.43 -10.42 5.26
CA THR A 59 -0.43 -10.14 6.30
C THR A 59 0.41 -11.37 6.58
N LYS A 60 1.55 -11.20 7.27
CA LYS A 60 2.46 -12.31 7.62
C LYS A 60 1.81 -13.33 8.57
N GLN A 61 0.74 -12.93 9.26
CA GLN A 61 -0.05 -13.79 10.14
C GLN A 61 -1.14 -14.58 9.40
N ASN A 62 -1.09 -14.63 8.06
CA ASN A 62 -2.10 -15.27 7.20
C ASN A 62 -3.50 -14.64 7.31
N GLU A 63 -3.60 -13.44 7.88
CA GLU A 63 -4.84 -12.67 7.91
C GLU A 63 -4.98 -11.89 6.59
N CYS A 64 -6.16 -11.94 5.98
CA CYS A 64 -6.48 -11.18 4.77
C CYS A 64 -7.45 -10.05 5.13
N ARG A 65 -7.00 -8.80 5.00
CA ARG A 65 -7.87 -7.63 5.07
C ARG A 65 -8.41 -7.33 3.67
N MET A 66 -9.73 -7.40 3.51
CA MET A 66 -10.40 -7.12 2.24
C MET A 66 -11.23 -5.84 2.36
N PHE A 67 -11.11 -4.98 1.38
CA PHE A 67 -12.01 -3.83 1.23
C PHE A 67 -12.29 -3.57 -0.24
N ARG A 68 -13.47 -2.99 -0.50
CA ARG A 68 -13.95 -2.68 -1.84
C ARG A 68 -14.18 -1.18 -1.96
N VAL A 69 -13.78 -0.63 -3.09
CA VAL A 69 -14.05 0.76 -3.49
C VAL A 69 -14.95 0.72 -4.70
N GLN A 70 -16.05 1.47 -4.66
CA GLN A 70 -16.92 1.71 -5.80
C GLN A 70 -16.79 3.18 -6.19
N PHE A 71 -16.51 3.46 -7.46
CA PHE A 71 -16.35 4.82 -7.93
C PHE A 71 -17.72 5.45 -8.18
N GLY A 72 -17.94 6.64 -7.64
CA GLY A 72 -19.12 7.45 -7.93
C GLY A 72 -18.97 8.30 -9.20
N GLY A 73 -20.09 8.74 -9.73
CA GLY A 73 -20.22 9.59 -10.91
C GLY A 73 -21.69 9.83 -11.24
N ASP A 74 -21.94 10.86 -12.05
CA ASP A 74 -23.27 11.26 -12.51
C ASP A 74 -23.83 10.31 -13.60
N SER A 75 -22.96 9.51 -14.22
CA SER A 75 -23.32 8.47 -15.19
C SER A 75 -22.42 7.24 -15.08
N GLU A 76 -22.85 6.13 -15.67
CA GLU A 76 -22.09 4.88 -15.73
C GLU A 76 -20.75 5.07 -16.45
N GLU A 77 -20.73 5.83 -17.54
CA GLU A 77 -19.51 6.14 -18.30
C GLU A 77 -18.51 6.93 -17.44
N GLN A 78 -18.99 7.86 -16.62
CA GLN A 78 -18.14 8.63 -15.73
C GLN A 78 -17.57 7.77 -14.60
N MET A 79 -18.39 6.91 -13.99
CA MET A 79 -17.94 5.95 -12.98
C MET A 79 -16.88 5.00 -13.54
N GLN A 80 -17.10 4.51 -14.76
CA GLN A 80 -16.15 3.64 -15.46
C GLN A 80 -14.86 4.38 -15.79
N GLN A 81 -14.94 5.64 -16.22
CA GLN A 81 -13.76 6.47 -16.50
C GLN A 81 -12.93 6.74 -15.25
N HIS A 82 -13.57 7.06 -14.12
CA HIS A 82 -12.89 7.23 -12.83
C HIS A 82 -12.17 5.93 -12.41
N CYS A 83 -12.85 4.79 -12.53
CA CYS A 83 -12.27 3.48 -12.25
C CYS A 83 -11.07 3.18 -13.17
N CYS A 84 -11.23 3.37 -14.49
CA CYS A 84 -10.16 3.19 -15.48
C CYS A 84 -8.93 4.05 -15.19
N SER A 85 -9.13 5.34 -14.89
CA SER A 85 -8.05 6.27 -14.58
C SER A 85 -7.30 5.85 -13.31
N CYS A 86 -8.01 5.43 -12.27
CA CYS A 86 -7.41 4.92 -11.04
C CYS A 86 -6.61 3.64 -11.27
N VAL A 87 -7.16 2.70 -12.05
CA VAL A 87 -6.48 1.45 -12.44
C VAL A 87 -5.19 1.75 -13.20
N GLN A 88 -5.22 2.67 -14.16
CA GLN A 88 -4.03 3.07 -14.92
C GLN A 88 -2.94 3.62 -13.99
N LYS A 89 -3.31 4.43 -12.99
CA LYS A 89 -2.37 4.97 -12.00
C LYS A 89 -1.84 3.90 -11.05
N LEU A 90 -2.68 2.99 -10.59
CA LEU A 90 -2.27 1.88 -9.72
C LEU A 90 -1.32 0.91 -10.44
N ALA A 91 -1.50 0.72 -11.75
CA ALA A 91 -0.68 -0.16 -12.58
C ALA A 91 0.79 0.30 -12.67
N GLU A 92 1.07 1.58 -12.38
CA GLU A 92 2.45 2.09 -12.29
C GLU A 92 3.22 1.50 -11.08
N TYR A 93 2.50 0.96 -10.07
CA TYR A 93 3.10 0.48 -8.82
C TYR A 93 2.86 -1.01 -8.54
N ALA A 94 1.70 -1.55 -8.92
CA ALA A 94 1.31 -2.93 -8.63
C ALA A 94 0.54 -3.58 -9.79
N PRO A 95 0.69 -4.89 -10.03
CA PRO A 95 -0.07 -5.58 -11.06
C PRO A 95 -1.55 -5.64 -10.67
N ILE A 96 -2.43 -5.29 -11.61
CA ILE A 96 -3.88 -5.31 -11.42
C ILE A 96 -4.46 -6.48 -12.19
N GLN A 97 -5.20 -7.33 -11.47
CA GLN A 97 -5.89 -8.46 -12.07
C GLN A 97 -7.21 -8.00 -12.67
N MET A 98 -7.36 -8.23 -13.97
CA MET A 98 -8.63 -8.10 -14.67
C MET A 98 -9.46 -9.38 -14.44
N PRO A 99 -10.80 -9.30 -14.45
CA PRO A 99 -11.63 -10.49 -14.57
C PRO A 99 -11.36 -11.14 -15.93
N ASP A 100 -10.46 -12.11 -15.97
CA ASP A 100 -10.64 -13.25 -16.85
C ASP A 100 -11.17 -14.42 -16.01
N ASP A 101 -11.97 -15.28 -16.64
CA ASP A 101 -12.83 -16.32 -16.04
C ASP A 101 -12.15 -17.28 -15.04
N GLN A 102 -10.81 -17.29 -14.95
CA GLN A 102 -10.06 -18.07 -13.96
C GLN A 102 -9.97 -17.43 -12.56
N SER A 103 -10.29 -16.14 -12.41
CA SER A 103 -10.15 -15.40 -11.14
C SER A 103 -11.26 -15.71 -10.11
N GLN A 104 -12.27 -16.49 -10.48
CA GLN A 104 -13.41 -16.81 -9.62
C GLN A 104 -13.07 -17.88 -8.56
N GLN A 105 -12.16 -18.83 -8.86
CA GLN A 105 -11.86 -19.94 -7.95
C GLN A 105 -11.13 -19.51 -6.66
N LEU A 106 -10.23 -18.52 -6.73
CA LEU A 106 -9.42 -18.12 -5.56
C LEU A 106 -10.20 -17.34 -4.49
N CYS A 107 -11.25 -16.61 -4.88
CA CYS A 107 -12.11 -15.89 -3.93
C CYS A 107 -13.19 -16.81 -3.32
N HIS A 108 -13.67 -17.80 -4.08
CA HIS A 108 -14.61 -18.79 -3.54
C HIS A 108 -14.00 -19.65 -2.42
N SER A 109 -12.72 -20.03 -2.50
CA SER A 109 -12.04 -20.80 -1.44
C SER A 109 -11.94 -20.05 -0.11
N LEU A 110 -11.83 -18.71 -0.13
CA LEU A 110 -11.78 -17.88 1.08
C LEU A 110 -13.17 -17.55 1.65
N SER A 111 -14.23 -17.74 0.85
CA SER A 111 -15.62 -17.42 1.22
C SER A 111 -16.41 -18.65 1.70
N GLN A 112 -15.96 -19.86 1.36
CA GLN A 112 -16.63 -21.12 1.70
C GLN A 112 -16.41 -21.61 3.14
N VAL A 113 -15.53 -20.98 3.92
CA VAL A 113 -15.32 -21.34 5.35
C VAL A 113 -16.51 -20.88 6.23
N ALA A 114 -17.51 -20.20 5.67
CA ALA A 114 -18.64 -19.66 6.42
C ALA A 114 -19.96 -20.47 6.34
N ASN A 115 -20.01 -21.61 5.64
CA ASN A 115 -21.27 -22.38 5.61
C ASN A 115 -21.10 -23.87 5.23
N SER A 116 -20.80 -24.73 6.21
CA SER A 116 -21.30 -26.11 6.31
C SER A 116 -20.83 -26.74 7.63
N ASP A 117 -21.78 -26.94 8.54
CA ASP A 117 -21.62 -27.84 9.69
C ASP A 117 -21.44 -29.28 9.21
N ASN A 118 -20.31 -29.89 9.56
CA ASN A 118 -20.18 -31.29 10.02
C ASN A 118 -18.74 -31.51 10.56
N GLN A 119 -18.66 -31.76 11.87
CA GLN A 119 -17.50 -32.12 12.71
C GLN A 119 -16.74 -33.41 12.26
N PRO A 120 -15.60 -33.80 12.91
CA PRO A 120 -14.66 -33.03 13.75
C PRO A 120 -13.16 -33.27 13.40
N ASP A 121 -12.31 -32.27 13.61
CA ASP A 121 -11.06 -32.52 14.35
C ASP A 121 -10.64 -31.24 15.10
N GLU A 122 -10.49 -31.37 16.41
CA GLU A 122 -10.15 -30.30 17.37
C GLU A 122 -8.63 -30.02 17.31
N THR A 123 -8.17 -28.78 17.25
CA THR A 123 -7.71 -27.96 18.40
C THR A 123 -6.91 -26.81 17.75
N VAL A 124 -7.03 -25.50 18.00
CA VAL A 124 -7.49 -24.69 19.13
C VAL A 124 -8.01 -23.38 18.52
N LEU A 125 -9.33 -23.25 18.41
CA LEU A 125 -10.04 -22.01 18.14
C LEU A 125 -10.55 -21.49 19.48
N ASP A 126 -9.80 -20.64 20.17
CA ASP A 126 -10.32 -20.06 21.42
C ASP A 126 -9.72 -18.72 21.86
N SER A 127 -9.42 -17.78 20.94
CA SER A 127 -9.00 -16.42 21.35
C SER A 127 -9.20 -15.34 20.26
N CYS A 128 -10.42 -15.15 19.75
CA CYS A 128 -10.72 -13.94 18.93
C CYS A 128 -11.93 -13.14 19.45
N ARG A 129 -12.28 -13.31 20.73
CA ARG A 129 -13.14 -12.35 21.42
C ARG A 129 -12.24 -11.28 22.04
N SER A 130 -12.50 -10.04 21.64
CA SER A 130 -11.80 -8.81 22.04
C SER A 130 -10.55 -8.51 21.21
N LEU A 131 -10.64 -7.51 20.33
CA LEU A 131 -9.69 -6.39 20.30
C LEU A 131 -10.18 -5.34 19.30
N GLY A 132 -11.36 -4.80 19.59
CA GLY A 132 -11.84 -3.56 19.01
C GLY A 132 -11.20 -2.34 19.66
N GLU A 133 -9.88 -2.31 19.81
CA GLU A 133 -9.20 -1.21 20.49
C GLU A 133 -8.38 -0.36 19.50
N ARG A 134 -8.93 0.80 19.17
CA ARG A 134 -8.25 1.86 18.40
C ARG A 134 -7.02 2.32 19.17
N ARG A 135 -5.83 2.16 18.58
CA ARG A 135 -4.58 2.71 19.14
C ARG A 135 -4.35 4.14 18.64
N SER A 136 -3.88 5.01 19.53
CA SER A 136 -3.60 6.41 19.20
C SER A 136 -2.28 6.54 18.44
N VAL A 137 -2.12 7.64 17.69
CA VAL A 137 -0.89 7.98 16.96
C VAL A 137 0.34 8.02 17.88
N THR A 138 0.16 8.39 19.15
CA THR A 138 1.23 8.40 20.16
C THR A 138 1.72 7.00 20.53
N GLN A 139 0.84 6.00 20.60
CA GLN A 139 1.21 4.60 20.85
C GLN A 139 1.96 3.99 19.65
N LEU A 140 1.59 4.38 18.43
CA LEU A 140 2.32 4.00 17.22
C LEU A 140 3.72 4.64 17.18
N ALA A 141 3.84 5.93 17.50
CA ALA A 141 5.12 6.63 17.54
C ALA A 141 6.08 6.00 18.56
N GLN A 142 5.61 5.66 19.76
CA GLN A 142 6.42 4.96 20.77
C GLN A 142 6.88 3.57 20.31
N SER A 143 6.02 2.82 19.59
CA SER A 143 6.38 1.50 19.07
C SER A 143 7.45 1.57 17.97
N VAL A 144 7.48 2.63 17.17
CA VAL A 144 8.49 2.85 16.14
C VAL A 144 9.82 3.28 16.79
N LEU A 145 9.76 4.17 17.77
CA LEU A 145 10.95 4.67 18.48
C LEU A 145 11.60 3.62 19.38
N SER A 146 10.83 2.64 19.87
CA SER A 146 11.34 1.55 20.72
C SER A 146 12.03 0.44 19.93
N ARG A 147 11.98 0.48 18.59
CA ARG A 147 12.59 -0.54 17.73
C ARG A 147 14.06 -0.18 17.50
N LYS A 148 14.97 -0.88 18.19
CA LYS A 148 16.40 -0.83 17.86
C LYS A 148 16.60 -1.36 16.45
N PHE A 149 17.05 -0.51 15.54
CA PHE A 149 17.39 -0.87 14.17
C PHE A 149 18.70 -1.65 14.16
N GLU A 150 18.63 -2.94 13.82
CA GLU A 150 19.80 -3.74 13.44
C GLU A 150 20.25 -3.31 12.02
N PRO A 151 21.53 -2.97 11.78
CA PRO A 151 21.98 -2.35 10.52
C PRO A 151 22.01 -3.29 9.31
N HIS A 152 21.82 -4.60 9.50
CA HIS A 152 22.29 -5.59 8.53
C HIS A 152 21.32 -5.88 7.37
N LEU A 153 20.09 -5.37 7.38
CA LEU A 153 19.09 -5.64 6.33
C LEU A 153 18.81 -4.47 5.37
N MET A 154 19.36 -3.28 5.62
CA MET A 154 19.12 -2.10 4.77
C MET A 154 20.05 -2.03 3.55
N TYR A 155 21.19 -2.75 3.56
CA TYR A 155 22.20 -2.63 2.51
C TYR A 155 21.90 -3.45 1.23
N GLN A 156 20.80 -4.21 1.19
CA GLN A 156 20.57 -5.18 0.11
C GLN A 156 19.73 -4.66 -1.06
N GLN A 157 19.25 -3.40 -1.05
CA GLN A 157 18.24 -2.96 -2.03
C GLN A 157 18.41 -1.55 -2.61
N SER A 158 19.64 -1.06 -2.75
CA SER A 158 19.89 0.16 -3.55
C SER A 158 20.83 -0.12 -4.71
N VAL A 159 20.47 -1.06 -5.59
CA VAL A 159 21.12 -1.18 -6.90
C VAL A 159 20.45 -0.15 -7.80
N TRP A 160 20.85 1.12 -7.66
CA TRP A 160 20.53 2.13 -8.66
C TRP A 160 21.04 1.62 -10.00
N ARG A 161 20.16 1.47 -10.99
CA ARG A 161 20.60 1.04 -12.31
C ARG A 161 21.49 2.14 -12.87
N ALA A 162 22.64 1.78 -13.43
CA ALA A 162 23.58 2.76 -14.00
C ALA A 162 22.92 3.70 -15.03
N GLN A 163 21.81 3.27 -15.64
CA GLN A 163 21.01 4.07 -16.58
C GLN A 163 20.26 5.24 -15.92
N GLU A 164 19.98 5.18 -14.62
CA GLU A 164 19.23 6.21 -13.87
C GLU A 164 20.16 7.26 -13.25
N LEU A 165 21.48 7.03 -13.29
CA LEU A 165 22.47 7.93 -12.73
C LEU A 165 22.52 9.28 -13.49
N GLY A 166 22.32 9.27 -14.80
CA GLY A 166 22.35 10.48 -15.63
C GLY A 166 21.28 11.51 -15.22
N PRO A 167 19.98 11.15 -15.25
CA PRO A 167 18.90 12.02 -14.79
C PRO A 167 19.05 12.49 -13.34
N PHE A 168 19.58 11.64 -12.47
CA PHE A 168 19.83 12.00 -11.07
C PHE A 168 20.95 13.05 -10.94
N ILE A 169 22.08 12.86 -11.63
CA ILE A 169 23.17 13.85 -11.66
C ILE A 169 22.66 15.18 -12.22
N GLN A 170 21.83 15.17 -13.26
CA GLN A 170 21.23 16.40 -13.80
C GLN A 170 20.40 17.13 -12.76
N LEU A 171 19.56 16.42 -11.99
CA LEU A 171 18.78 17.00 -10.91
C LEU A 171 19.68 17.61 -9.83
N CYS A 172 20.76 16.91 -9.45
CA CYS A 172 21.72 17.42 -8.47
C CYS A 172 22.45 18.68 -8.97
N LEU A 173 22.82 18.74 -10.25
CA LEU A 173 23.47 19.91 -10.85
C LEU A 173 22.54 21.14 -10.97
N MET A 174 21.22 20.97 -10.78
CA MET A 174 20.29 22.10 -10.67
C MET A 174 20.35 22.78 -9.29
N ASP A 175 20.89 22.12 -8.27
CA ASP A 175 21.15 22.72 -6.96
C ASP A 175 22.52 23.42 -6.96
N GLN A 176 22.52 24.72 -6.69
CA GLN A 176 23.73 25.55 -6.67
C GLN A 176 24.71 25.14 -5.56
N ASN A 177 24.24 24.45 -4.52
CA ASN A 177 25.08 23.99 -3.40
C ASN A 177 25.68 22.61 -3.65
N PHE A 178 25.21 21.89 -4.66
CA PHE A 178 25.66 20.52 -4.93
C PHE A 178 27.16 20.41 -5.21
N PRO A 179 27.80 21.30 -6.00
CA PRO A 179 29.26 21.23 -6.22
C PRO A 179 30.07 21.31 -4.92
N ALA A 180 29.72 22.22 -4.02
CA ALA A 180 30.40 22.37 -2.73
C ALA A 180 30.20 21.14 -1.82
N PHE A 181 29.01 20.55 -1.86
CA PHE A 181 28.74 19.29 -1.16
C PHE A 181 29.59 18.14 -1.70
N VAL A 182 29.74 18.03 -3.03
CA VAL A 182 30.57 16.98 -3.66
C VAL A 182 32.04 17.13 -3.25
N GLU A 183 32.57 18.36 -3.18
CA GLU A 183 33.94 18.62 -2.71
C GLU A 183 34.16 18.14 -1.27
N GLU A 184 33.20 18.38 -0.38
CA GLU A 184 33.29 17.89 1.01
C GLU A 184 33.15 16.37 1.10
N VAL A 185 32.33 15.74 0.26
CA VAL A 185 32.26 14.27 0.15
C VAL A 185 33.60 13.70 -0.33
N GLU A 186 34.21 14.29 -1.36
CA GLU A 186 35.52 13.85 -1.89
C GLU A 186 36.62 13.96 -0.83
N LYS A 187 36.63 15.05 -0.07
CA LYS A 187 37.54 15.26 1.05
C LYS A 187 37.37 14.21 2.14
N GLU A 188 36.14 13.83 2.48
CA GLU A 188 35.87 12.79 3.47
C GLU A 188 36.26 11.40 2.97
N LEU A 189 36.00 11.09 1.69
CA LEU A 189 36.42 9.83 1.07
C LEU A 189 37.94 9.69 1.03
N LYS A 190 38.66 10.79 0.79
CA LYS A 190 40.12 10.82 0.83
C LYS A 190 40.68 10.48 2.20
N LYS A 191 40.07 10.98 3.28
CA LYS A 191 40.44 10.60 4.65
C LYS A 191 40.28 9.10 4.93
N LEU A 192 39.27 8.47 4.32
CA LEU A 192 39.02 7.04 4.46
C LEU A 192 39.99 6.17 3.66
N THR A 193 40.60 6.71 2.60
CA THR A 193 41.56 6.00 1.75
C THR A 193 43.02 6.24 2.15
N GLU A 194 43.29 7.27 2.96
CA GLU A 194 44.61 7.58 3.54
C GLU A 194 44.81 7.02 4.97
N GLY A 195 43.96 6.08 5.40
CA GLY A 195 44.05 5.37 6.69
C GLY A 195 44.91 4.10 6.64
#